data_AF-A0A6F9BKX2-F1
#
_entry.id   AF-A0A6F9BKX2-F1
#
_cell.length_a   1.000
_cell.length_b   1.000
_cell.length_c   1.000
_cell.angle_alpha   90.00
_cell.angle_beta   90.00
_cell.angle_gamma   90.00
#
_symmetry.space_group_name_H-M   'P 1'
#
loop_
_entity.id
_entity.type
_entity.pdbx_description
1 polymer ?
#
loop_
_entity_poly.entity_id
_entity_poly.type
_entity_poly.pdbx_seq_one_letter_code
_entity_poly.pdbx_strand_id
1 'polypeptide(L)'
;MSVNLSDYFKSYFGENLRDQLLKATSAADEMLAPSSRLLQKRREAMEVNKAMTLQREDFESTLRALRIRKDELIEKEGQMKEYLQKFDNFLKENEVKRCRAVRKASRERELTNQKQVDLVTLQEETKALVKERDRLEKRVQKNAIYPHYLDKVVQASEQESRWAHIQNTAAKKTLLLGTIKMATLNLYQCVCKRAKDTGESPVAPEDTIKQLEKIQTFLADLISIWEEVNKPDQPGPTGHR
;
A
#
# COMPACT_ATOMS: atom_id res chain seq x y z
N MET A 1 -33.15 63.24 -37.77
CA MET A 1 -33.75 64.54 -38.15
C MET A 1 -32.80 65.65 -37.68
N SER A 2 -31.94 66.15 -38.57
CA SER A 2 -31.05 67.26 -38.22
C SER A 2 -31.85 68.56 -38.28
N VAL A 3 -32.17 69.14 -37.13
CA VAL A 3 -32.70 70.50 -37.08
C VAL A 3 -31.64 71.41 -37.70
N ASN A 4 -31.94 72.01 -38.84
CA ASN A 4 -31.03 72.92 -39.50
C ASN A 4 -30.95 74.20 -38.65
N LEU A 5 -29.97 74.23 -37.74
CA LEU A 5 -29.73 75.36 -36.82
C LEU A 5 -29.69 76.70 -37.57
N SER A 6 -29.22 76.69 -38.83
CA SER A 6 -29.19 77.87 -39.69
C SER A 6 -30.60 78.43 -39.96
N ASP A 7 -31.57 77.57 -40.26
CA ASP A 7 -32.94 78.00 -40.54
C ASP A 7 -33.68 78.43 -39.26
N TYR A 8 -33.41 77.74 -38.13
CA TYR A 8 -33.93 78.14 -36.82
C TYR A 8 -33.43 79.53 -36.40
N PHE A 9 -32.13 79.79 -36.50
CA PHE A 9 -31.59 81.10 -36.15
C PHE A 9 -32.05 82.19 -37.13
N LYS A 10 -32.17 81.89 -38.43
CA LYS A 10 -32.70 82.85 -39.41
C LYS A 10 -34.16 83.23 -39.14
N SER A 11 -35.03 82.28 -38.81
CA SER A 11 -36.43 82.56 -38.49
C SER A 11 -36.56 83.25 -37.12
N TYR A 12 -35.91 82.72 -36.07
CA TYR A 12 -36.00 83.26 -34.71
C TYR A 12 -35.45 84.69 -34.61
N PHE A 13 -34.25 84.95 -35.14
CA PHE A 13 -33.72 86.32 -35.16
C PHE A 13 -34.44 87.18 -36.20
N GLY A 14 -34.83 86.63 -37.36
CA GLY A 14 -35.50 87.39 -38.41
C GLY A 14 -36.91 87.86 -38.06
N GLU A 15 -37.66 87.09 -37.27
CA GLU A 15 -39.00 87.44 -36.78
C GLU A 15 -38.90 88.41 -35.59
N ASN A 16 -38.00 88.15 -34.64
CA ASN A 16 -37.84 88.98 -33.46
C ASN A 16 -37.26 90.38 -33.78
N LEU A 17 -36.37 90.48 -34.78
CA LEU A 17 -35.86 91.77 -35.27
C LEU A 17 -36.94 92.57 -36.02
N ARG A 18 -37.84 91.89 -36.75
CA ARG A 18 -38.98 92.54 -37.41
C ARG A 18 -39.95 93.13 -36.40
N ASP A 19 -40.30 92.39 -35.35
CA ASP A 19 -41.20 92.86 -34.29
C ASP A 19 -40.60 94.04 -33.50
N GLN A 20 -39.28 94.07 -33.30
CA GLN A 20 -38.60 95.22 -32.69
C GLN A 20 -38.56 96.44 -33.64
N LEU A 21 -38.36 96.24 -34.94
CA LEU A 21 -38.36 97.32 -35.94
C LEU A 21 -39.75 97.92 -36.13
N LEU A 22 -40.81 97.11 -36.12
CA LEU A 22 -42.22 97.55 -36.21
C LEU A 22 -42.69 98.34 -34.99
N LYS A 23 -42.18 98.01 -33.79
CA LYS A 23 -42.45 98.79 -32.56
C LYS A 23 -41.74 100.15 -32.53
N ALA A 24 -40.62 100.30 -33.25
CA ALA A 24 -39.85 101.54 -33.29
C ALA A 24 -40.45 102.62 -34.21
N THR A 25 -41.29 102.24 -35.18
CA THR A 25 -41.99 103.20 -36.05
C THR A 25 -43.32 103.61 -35.45
N SER A 26 -43.32 104.68 -34.64
CA SER A 26 -44.56 105.38 -34.26
C SER A 26 -44.89 106.47 -35.31
N ALA A 27 -46.18 106.71 -35.54
CA ALA A 27 -46.72 107.68 -36.52
C ALA A 27 -46.30 109.16 -36.28
N ALA A 28 -45.45 109.44 -35.29
CA ALA A 28 -44.88 110.77 -35.02
C ALA A 28 -43.71 111.13 -35.97
N ASP A 29 -43.18 110.17 -36.74
CA ASP A 29 -41.98 110.34 -37.55
C ASP A 29 -42.24 111.11 -38.87
N GLU A 30 -43.51 111.35 -39.26
CA GLU A 30 -43.87 112.02 -40.52
C GLU A 30 -43.80 113.56 -40.45
N MET A 31 -43.81 114.16 -39.25
CA MET A 31 -43.84 115.63 -39.03
C MET A 31 -42.53 116.25 -38.52
N LEU A 32 -41.45 115.47 -38.35
CA LEU A 32 -40.18 115.97 -37.80
C LEU A 32 -39.20 116.43 -38.89
N ALA A 33 -38.38 117.46 -38.59
CA ALA A 33 -37.33 117.95 -39.48
C ALA A 33 -36.27 116.85 -39.75
N PRO A 34 -35.65 116.79 -40.95
CA PRO A 34 -34.73 115.71 -41.34
C PRO A 34 -33.56 115.45 -40.36
N SER A 35 -33.07 116.48 -39.68
CA SER A 35 -32.02 116.38 -38.65
C SER A 35 -32.47 115.69 -37.37
N SER A 36 -33.74 115.85 -36.96
CA SER A 36 -34.31 115.21 -35.76
C SER A 36 -34.56 113.72 -35.98
N ARG A 37 -35.01 113.31 -37.18
CA ARG A 37 -35.21 111.89 -37.54
C ARG A 37 -33.89 111.11 -37.55
N LEU A 38 -32.83 111.72 -38.09
CA LEU A 38 -31.50 111.13 -38.09
C LEU A 38 -31.00 110.84 -36.66
N LEU A 39 -31.22 111.78 -35.72
CA LEU A 39 -30.84 111.61 -34.32
C LEU A 39 -31.64 110.50 -33.62
N GLN A 40 -32.95 110.40 -33.90
CA GLN A 40 -33.78 109.33 -33.36
C GLN A 40 -33.36 107.96 -33.89
N LYS A 41 -33.16 107.81 -35.20
CA LYS A 41 -32.66 106.57 -35.81
C LYS A 41 -31.28 106.19 -35.27
N ARG A 42 -30.43 107.18 -34.97
CA ARG A 42 -29.12 106.96 -34.33
C ARG A 42 -29.25 106.46 -32.88
N ARG A 43 -30.24 106.94 -32.12
CA ARG A 43 -30.54 106.45 -30.76
C ARG A 43 -31.09 105.02 -30.79
N GLU A 44 -32.06 104.74 -31.66
CA GLU A 44 -32.62 103.39 -31.87
C GLU A 44 -31.52 102.40 -32.26
N ALA A 45 -30.64 102.77 -33.19
CA ALA A 45 -29.49 101.94 -33.57
C ALA A 45 -28.51 101.70 -32.41
N MET A 46 -28.29 102.69 -31.54
CA MET A 46 -27.47 102.53 -30.33
C MET A 46 -28.13 101.58 -29.30
N GLU A 47 -29.44 101.69 -29.10
CA GLU A 47 -30.20 100.82 -28.19
C GLU A 47 -30.22 99.37 -28.67
N VAL A 48 -30.47 99.15 -29.97
CA VAL A 48 -30.39 97.82 -30.60
C VAL A 48 -28.97 97.27 -30.51
N ASN A 49 -27.93 98.09 -30.78
CA ASN A 49 -26.55 97.64 -30.65
C ASN A 49 -26.21 97.24 -29.22
N LYS A 50 -26.67 98.01 -28.22
CA LYS A 50 -26.50 97.68 -26.79
C LYS A 50 -27.23 96.37 -26.40
N ALA A 51 -28.45 96.16 -26.90
CA ALA A 51 -29.19 94.92 -26.68
C ALA A 51 -28.47 93.71 -27.33
N MET A 52 -27.95 93.88 -28.54
CA MET A 52 -27.19 92.84 -29.25
C MET A 52 -25.87 92.51 -28.55
N THR A 53 -25.17 93.49 -27.98
CA THR A 53 -23.95 93.23 -27.20
C THR A 53 -24.25 92.44 -25.93
N LEU A 54 -25.29 92.80 -25.18
CA LEU A 54 -25.71 92.05 -23.99
C LEU A 54 -26.10 90.62 -24.33
N GLN A 55 -26.89 90.45 -25.39
CA GLN A 55 -27.30 89.12 -25.85
C GLN A 55 -26.11 88.26 -26.29
N ARG A 56 -25.12 88.87 -26.97
CA ARG A 56 -23.87 88.19 -27.34
C ARG A 56 -23.09 87.76 -26.11
N GLU A 57 -22.96 88.62 -25.11
CA GLU A 57 -22.28 88.28 -23.84
C GLU A 57 -22.97 87.13 -23.10
N ASP A 58 -24.31 87.13 -23.06
CA ASP A 58 -25.12 86.05 -22.47
C ASP A 58 -24.95 84.72 -23.20
N PHE A 59 -24.95 84.74 -24.53
CA PHE A 59 -24.66 83.54 -25.34
C PHE A 59 -23.23 83.05 -25.12
N GLU A 60 -22.24 83.94 -25.08
CA GLU A 60 -20.85 83.60 -24.80
C GLU A 60 -20.67 83.01 -23.40
N SER A 61 -21.41 83.52 -22.40
CA SER A 61 -21.47 82.95 -21.05
C SER A 61 -22.08 81.54 -21.05
N THR A 62 -23.22 81.37 -21.72
CA THR A 62 -23.92 80.09 -21.84
C THR A 62 -23.07 79.04 -22.55
N LEU A 63 -22.40 79.43 -23.65
CA LEU A 63 -21.50 78.55 -24.39
C LEU A 63 -20.29 78.13 -23.54
N ARG A 64 -19.74 79.02 -22.70
CA ARG A 64 -18.67 78.67 -21.77
C ARG A 64 -19.14 77.63 -20.74
N ALA A 65 -20.31 77.83 -20.14
CA ALA A 65 -20.87 76.87 -19.18
C ALA A 65 -21.14 75.49 -19.82
N LEU A 66 -21.64 75.46 -21.05
CA LEU A 66 -21.85 74.21 -21.80
C LEU A 66 -20.53 73.50 -22.13
N ARG A 67 -19.46 74.23 -22.45
CA ARG A 67 -18.13 73.65 -22.68
C ARG A 67 -17.60 72.98 -21.42
N ILE A 68 -17.65 73.67 -20.27
CA ILE A 68 -17.22 73.11 -18.98
C ILE A 68 -18.02 71.83 -18.66
N ARG A 69 -19.35 71.88 -18.80
CA ARG A 69 -20.21 70.72 -18.53
C ARG A 69 -19.93 69.54 -19.47
N LYS A 70 -19.60 69.82 -20.74
CA LYS A 70 -19.17 68.79 -21.69
C LYS A 70 -17.87 68.13 -21.22
N ASP A 71 -16.89 68.92 -20.80
CA ASP A 71 -15.60 68.39 -20.35
C ASP A 71 -15.77 67.56 -19.06
N GLU A 72 -16.61 67.99 -18.12
CA GLU A 72 -16.97 67.20 -16.92
C GLU A 72 -17.65 65.87 -17.25
N LEU A 73 -18.51 65.84 -18.27
CA LEU A 73 -19.17 64.61 -18.71
C LEU A 73 -18.18 63.63 -19.34
N ILE A 74 -17.24 64.12 -20.14
CA ILE A 74 -16.17 63.30 -20.73
C ILE A 74 -15.30 62.69 -19.62
N GLU A 75 -14.94 63.48 -18.60
CA GLU A 75 -14.16 63.01 -17.46
C GLU A 75 -14.92 61.92 -16.66
N LYS A 76 -16.20 62.15 -16.36
CA LYS A 76 -17.04 61.15 -15.70
C LYS A 76 -17.21 59.87 -16.51
N GLU A 77 -17.33 59.98 -17.84
CA GLU A 77 -17.37 58.83 -18.73
C GLU A 77 -16.06 58.03 -18.68
N GLY A 78 -14.91 58.72 -18.67
CA GLY A 78 -13.58 58.12 -18.49
C GLY A 78 -13.47 57.34 -17.18
N GLN A 79 -13.83 57.98 -16.06
CA GLN A 79 -13.83 57.33 -14.74
C GLN A 79 -14.74 56.10 -14.71
N MET A 80 -15.94 56.18 -15.29
CA MET A 80 -16.87 55.05 -15.35
C MET A 80 -16.29 53.87 -16.15
N LYS A 81 -15.63 54.14 -17.28
CA LYS A 81 -14.97 53.10 -18.08
C LYS A 81 -13.86 52.42 -17.28
N GLU A 82 -13.05 53.18 -16.54
CA GLU A 82 -12.02 52.60 -15.67
C GLU A 82 -12.61 51.73 -14.56
N TYR A 83 -13.69 52.18 -13.91
CA TYR A 83 -14.37 51.38 -12.89
C TYR A 83 -14.93 50.08 -13.47
N LEU A 84 -15.56 50.15 -14.64
CA LEU A 84 -16.07 48.96 -15.34
C LEU A 84 -14.95 47.98 -15.67
N GLN A 85 -13.80 48.47 -16.15
CA GLN A 85 -12.64 47.61 -16.44
C GLN A 85 -12.09 46.96 -15.16
N LYS A 86 -11.94 47.72 -14.07
CA LYS A 86 -11.51 47.19 -12.76
C LYS A 86 -12.49 46.15 -12.23
N PHE A 87 -13.79 46.39 -12.39
CA PHE A 87 -14.85 45.47 -11.96
C PHE A 87 -14.87 44.18 -12.78
N ASP A 88 -14.73 44.26 -14.11
CA ASP A 88 -14.62 43.08 -14.97
C ASP A 88 -13.39 42.23 -14.63
N ASN A 89 -12.24 42.86 -14.40
CA ASN A 89 -11.04 42.17 -13.93
C ASN A 89 -11.27 41.48 -12.57
N PHE A 90 -11.92 42.17 -11.63
CA PHE A 90 -12.27 41.61 -10.33
C PHE A 90 -13.18 40.38 -10.45
N LEU A 91 -14.21 40.44 -11.31
CA LEU A 91 -15.11 39.31 -11.56
C LEU A 91 -14.35 38.11 -12.14
N LYS A 92 -13.48 38.34 -13.13
CA LYS A 92 -12.63 37.29 -13.72
C LYS A 92 -11.72 36.63 -12.68
N GLU A 93 -11.04 37.43 -11.86
CA GLU A 93 -10.19 36.91 -10.79
C GLU A 93 -10.98 36.12 -9.73
N ASN A 94 -12.15 36.63 -9.35
CA ASN A 94 -13.02 35.97 -8.38
C ASN A 94 -13.49 34.61 -8.92
N GLU A 95 -13.90 34.56 -10.19
CA GLU A 95 -14.33 33.33 -10.85
C GLU A 95 -13.18 32.30 -10.92
N VAL A 96 -11.94 32.74 -11.18
CA VAL A 96 -10.76 31.87 -11.11
C VAL A 96 -10.54 31.33 -9.69
N LYS A 97 -10.68 32.17 -8.65
CA LYS A 97 -10.57 31.75 -7.24
C LYS A 97 -11.66 30.74 -6.88
N ARG A 98 -12.90 30.98 -7.30
CA ARG A 98 -14.04 30.08 -7.12
C ARG A 98 -13.80 28.73 -7.80
N CYS A 99 -13.39 28.74 -9.07
CA CYS A 99 -13.06 27.53 -9.81
C CYS A 99 -11.92 26.73 -9.14
N ARG A 100 -10.87 27.39 -8.66
CA ARG A 100 -9.78 26.73 -7.92
C ARG A 100 -10.27 26.10 -6.61
N ALA A 101 -11.08 26.82 -5.83
CA ALA A 101 -11.66 26.32 -4.59
C ALA A 101 -12.54 25.08 -4.83
N VAL A 102 -13.42 25.13 -5.84
CA VAL A 102 -14.28 24.00 -6.22
C VAL A 102 -13.45 22.80 -6.66
N ARG A 103 -12.43 22.99 -7.51
CA ARG A 103 -11.54 21.89 -7.95
C ARG A 103 -10.72 21.30 -6.81
N LYS A 104 -10.34 22.10 -5.82
CA LYS A 104 -9.63 21.60 -4.62
C LYS A 104 -10.58 20.77 -3.76
N ALA A 105 -11.77 21.29 -3.45
CA ALA A 105 -12.78 20.58 -2.67
C ALA A 105 -13.23 19.28 -3.34
N SER A 106 -13.41 19.28 -4.67
CA SER A 106 -13.77 18.08 -5.44
C SER A 106 -12.69 17.00 -5.35
N ARG A 107 -11.42 17.37 -5.52
CA ARG A 107 -10.30 16.43 -5.42
C ARG A 107 -10.16 15.83 -4.02
N GLU A 108 -10.35 16.65 -2.98
CA GLU A 108 -10.31 16.18 -1.59
C GLU A 108 -11.46 15.21 -1.29
N ARG A 109 -12.68 15.49 -1.78
CA ARG A 109 -13.82 14.56 -1.66
C ARG A 109 -13.58 13.25 -2.40
N GLU A 110 -13.07 13.31 -3.63
CA GLU A 110 -12.81 12.10 -4.43
C GLU A 110 -11.72 11.22 -3.79
N LEU A 111 -10.65 11.83 -3.28
CA LEU A 111 -9.62 11.12 -2.52
C LEU A 111 -10.19 10.50 -1.25
N THR A 112 -11.08 11.20 -0.54
CA THR A 112 -11.72 10.68 0.67
C THR A 112 -12.63 9.50 0.35
N ASN A 113 -13.43 9.60 -0.72
CA ASN A 113 -14.29 8.51 -1.17
C ASN A 113 -13.48 7.28 -1.59
N GLN A 114 -12.38 7.47 -2.33
CA GLN A 114 -11.49 6.37 -2.71
C GLN A 114 -10.92 5.67 -1.47
N LYS A 115 -10.36 6.43 -0.52
CA LYS A 115 -9.83 5.88 0.73
C LYS A 115 -10.89 5.16 1.56
N GLN A 116 -12.14 5.65 1.54
CA GLN A 116 -13.24 5.02 2.26
C GLN A 116 -13.60 3.67 1.65
N VAL A 117 -13.62 3.56 0.32
CA VAL A 117 -13.82 2.29 -0.38
C VAL A 117 -12.69 1.32 -0.05
N ASP A 118 -11.43 1.76 -0.18
CA ASP A 118 -10.25 0.94 0.13
C ASP A 118 -10.24 0.47 1.60
N LEU A 119 -10.67 1.32 2.54
CA LEU A 119 -10.81 0.95 3.94
C LEU A 119 -11.81 -0.19 4.15
N VAL A 120 -12.96 -0.13 3.48
CA VAL A 120 -13.99 -1.17 3.59
C VAL A 120 -13.48 -2.48 2.98
N THR A 121 -12.87 -2.45 1.80
CA THR A 121 -12.33 -3.67 1.16
C THR A 121 -11.24 -4.31 2.01
N LEU A 122 -10.27 -3.53 2.51
CA LEU A 122 -9.21 -4.02 3.39
C LEU A 122 -9.76 -4.60 4.71
N GLN A 123 -10.82 -4.00 5.26
CA GLN A 123 -11.49 -4.53 6.45
C GLN A 123 -12.17 -5.88 6.18
N GLU A 124 -12.81 -6.04 5.03
CA GLU A 124 -13.43 -7.31 4.63
C GLU A 124 -12.37 -8.41 4.38
N GLU A 125 -11.28 -8.08 3.69
CA GLU A 125 -10.15 -8.98 3.49
C GLU A 125 -9.52 -9.42 4.81
N THR A 126 -9.31 -8.48 5.73
CA THR A 126 -8.78 -8.78 7.07
C THR A 126 -9.70 -9.74 7.82
N LYS A 127 -11.02 -9.51 7.80
CA LYS A 127 -12.01 -10.42 8.42
C LYS A 127 -11.96 -11.81 7.80
N ALA A 128 -11.84 -11.91 6.47
CA ALA A 128 -11.75 -13.19 5.76
C ALA A 128 -10.46 -13.95 6.14
N LEU A 129 -9.32 -13.27 6.17
CA LEU A 129 -8.03 -13.86 6.55
C LEU A 129 -8.02 -14.33 8.01
N VAL A 130 -8.60 -13.55 8.93
CA VAL A 130 -8.76 -13.96 10.33
C VAL A 130 -9.58 -15.24 10.45
N LYS A 131 -10.67 -15.35 9.68
CA LYS A 131 -11.52 -16.56 9.68
C LYS A 131 -10.75 -17.78 9.15
N GLU A 132 -9.96 -17.62 8.10
CA GLU A 132 -9.14 -18.72 7.57
C GLU A 132 -7.99 -19.10 8.52
N ARG A 133 -7.34 -18.13 9.17
CA ARG A 133 -6.37 -18.40 10.24
C ARG A 133 -7.01 -19.26 11.33
N ASP A 134 -8.17 -18.88 11.84
CA ASP A 134 -8.86 -19.61 12.91
C ASP A 134 -9.24 -21.04 12.49
N ARG A 135 -9.62 -21.20 11.22
CA ARG A 135 -9.92 -22.51 10.65
C ARG A 135 -8.68 -23.39 10.59
N LEU A 136 -7.55 -22.84 10.15
CA LEU A 136 -6.27 -23.55 10.08
C LEU A 136 -5.74 -23.89 11.47
N GLU A 137 -5.83 -22.95 12.41
CA GLU A 137 -5.43 -23.16 13.80
C GLU A 137 -6.20 -24.32 14.44
N LYS A 138 -7.53 -24.38 14.24
CA LYS A 138 -8.33 -25.53 14.69
C LYS A 138 -7.89 -26.86 14.06
N ARG A 139 -7.47 -26.86 12.79
CA ARG A 139 -6.95 -28.08 12.13
C ARG A 139 -5.61 -28.50 12.73
N VAL A 140 -4.72 -27.54 12.98
CA VAL A 140 -3.42 -27.80 13.62
C VAL A 140 -3.63 -28.37 15.02
N GLN A 141 -4.51 -27.77 15.82
CA GLN A 141 -4.83 -28.26 17.17
C GLN A 141 -5.42 -29.68 17.14
N LYS A 142 -6.34 -29.98 16.21
CA LYS A 142 -6.86 -31.35 16.03
C LYS A 142 -5.77 -32.35 15.69
N ASN A 143 -4.80 -31.93 14.88
CA ASN A 143 -3.71 -32.79 14.43
C ASN A 143 -2.54 -32.88 15.43
N ALA A 144 -2.56 -32.11 16.52
CA ALA A 144 -1.51 -32.10 17.54
C ALA A 144 -1.35 -33.44 18.28
N ILE A 145 -2.31 -34.36 18.14
CA ILE A 145 -2.27 -35.70 18.73
C ILE A 145 -1.29 -36.62 17.97
N TYR A 146 -1.16 -36.44 16.65
CA TYR A 146 -0.37 -37.35 15.81
C TYR A 146 1.13 -37.38 16.14
N PRO A 147 1.81 -36.25 16.41
CA PRO A 147 3.23 -36.28 16.79
C PRO A 147 3.50 -37.18 17.99
N HIS A 148 2.68 -37.10 19.05
CA HIS A 148 2.85 -37.92 20.24
C HIS A 148 2.53 -39.40 19.99
N TYR A 149 1.52 -39.68 19.17
CA TYR A 149 1.22 -41.05 18.74
C TYR A 149 2.38 -41.65 17.94
N LEU A 150 2.91 -40.91 16.96
CA LEU A 150 4.02 -41.36 16.12
C LEU A 150 5.28 -41.60 16.94
N ASP A 151 5.60 -40.73 17.90
CA ASP A 151 6.73 -40.92 18.81
C ASP A 151 6.61 -42.22 19.61
N LYS A 152 5.41 -42.52 20.14
CA LYS A 152 5.15 -43.79 20.84
C LYS A 152 5.32 -45.01 19.92
N VAL A 153 4.83 -44.94 18.68
CA VAL A 153 4.95 -46.03 17.72
C VAL A 153 6.41 -46.29 17.34
N VAL A 154 7.20 -45.22 17.16
CA VAL A 154 8.64 -45.33 16.90
C VAL A 154 9.35 -45.98 18.08
N GLN A 155 9.11 -45.51 19.30
CA GLN A 155 9.71 -46.10 20.51
C GLN A 155 9.34 -47.58 20.69
N ALA A 156 8.08 -47.95 20.43
CA ALA A 156 7.64 -49.34 20.49
C ALA A 156 8.36 -50.22 19.45
N SER A 157 8.47 -49.75 18.21
CA SER A 157 9.17 -50.46 17.12
C SER A 157 10.66 -50.67 17.43
N GLU A 158 11.34 -49.66 17.97
CA GLU A 158 12.73 -49.79 18.42
C GLU A 158 12.88 -50.84 19.51
N GLN A 159 11.93 -50.88 20.45
CA GLN A 159 11.94 -51.85 21.54
C GLN A 159 11.64 -53.27 21.05
N GLU A 160 10.71 -53.46 20.13
CA GLU A 160 10.44 -54.75 19.49
C GLU A 160 11.67 -55.27 18.72
N SER A 161 12.33 -54.39 17.97
CA SER A 161 13.58 -54.73 17.26
C SER A 161 14.68 -55.20 18.22
N ARG A 162 14.85 -54.49 19.35
CA ARG A 162 15.79 -54.90 20.42
C ARG A 162 15.43 -56.27 21.00
N TRP A 163 14.16 -56.51 21.33
CA TRP A 163 13.71 -57.80 21.84
C TRP A 163 13.94 -58.94 20.84
N ALA A 164 13.62 -58.72 19.57
CA ALA A 164 13.86 -59.69 18.50
C ALA A 164 15.36 -60.01 18.38
N HIS A 165 16.24 -59.02 18.50
CA HIS A 165 17.69 -59.24 18.48
C HIS A 165 18.18 -60.09 19.67
N ILE A 166 17.69 -59.81 20.88
CA ILE A 166 18.02 -60.58 22.08
C ILE A 166 17.54 -62.03 21.93
N GLN A 167 16.29 -62.23 21.51
CA GLN A 167 15.70 -63.56 21.31
C GLN A 167 16.47 -64.35 20.25
N ASN A 168 16.81 -63.75 19.11
CA ASN A 168 17.62 -64.39 18.08
C ASN A 168 19.00 -64.79 18.60
N THR A 169 19.65 -63.94 19.40
CA THR A 169 20.95 -64.24 20.00
C THR A 169 20.85 -65.37 21.02
N ALA A 170 19.81 -65.35 21.86
CA ALA A 170 19.54 -66.41 22.83
C ALA A 170 19.28 -67.76 22.12
N ALA A 171 18.44 -67.78 21.08
CA ALA A 171 18.17 -68.97 20.29
C ALA A 171 19.44 -69.55 19.66
N LYS A 172 20.31 -68.69 19.09
CA LYS A 172 21.62 -69.10 18.56
C LYS A 172 22.51 -69.72 19.63
N LYS A 173 22.59 -69.10 20.83
CA LYS A 173 23.38 -69.63 21.96
C LYS A 173 22.83 -70.95 22.48
N THR A 174 21.50 -71.09 22.60
CA THR A 174 20.86 -72.33 23.03
C THR A 174 21.11 -73.47 22.03
N LEU A 175 21.03 -73.18 20.72
CA LEU A 175 21.35 -74.17 19.69
C LEU A 175 22.81 -74.61 19.78
N LEU A 176 23.75 -73.65 19.88
CA LEU A 176 25.17 -73.95 20.00
C LEU A 176 25.46 -74.82 21.25
N LEU A 177 24.86 -74.45 22.39
CA LEU A 177 24.99 -75.23 23.63
C LEU A 177 24.45 -76.65 23.44
N GLY A 178 23.28 -76.81 22.80
CA GLY A 178 22.72 -78.12 22.47
C GLY A 178 23.66 -78.95 21.59
N THR A 179 24.23 -78.35 20.54
CA THR A 179 25.21 -79.01 19.67
C THR A 179 26.45 -79.46 20.44
N ILE A 180 27.00 -78.60 21.31
CA ILE A 180 28.15 -78.96 22.16
C ILE A 180 27.79 -80.13 23.07
N LYS A 181 26.64 -80.06 23.76
CA LYS A 181 26.16 -81.15 24.64
C LYS A 181 26.05 -82.47 23.90
N MET A 182 25.47 -82.47 22.68
CA MET A 182 25.33 -83.67 21.87
C MET A 182 26.69 -84.21 21.41
N ALA A 183 27.60 -83.34 20.97
CA ALA A 183 28.95 -83.74 20.57
C ALA A 183 29.73 -84.35 21.76
N THR A 184 29.68 -83.71 22.93
CA THR A 184 30.26 -84.22 24.17
C THR A 184 29.68 -85.58 24.54
N LEU A 185 28.35 -85.72 24.58
CA LEU A 185 27.69 -86.99 24.91
C LEU A 185 28.11 -88.11 23.94
N ASN A 186 28.13 -87.81 22.64
CA ASN A 186 28.56 -88.76 21.61
C ASN A 186 30.01 -89.21 21.83
N LEU A 187 30.92 -88.28 22.15
CA LEU A 187 32.32 -88.59 22.46
C LEU A 187 32.44 -89.43 23.75
N TYR A 188 31.72 -89.07 24.81
CA TYR A 188 31.69 -89.80 26.08
C TYR A 188 31.22 -91.24 25.87
N GLN A 189 30.13 -91.44 25.11
CA GLN A 189 29.66 -92.79 24.78
C GLN A 189 30.70 -93.61 24.03
N CYS A 190 31.48 -93.00 23.12
CA CYS A 190 32.60 -93.66 22.46
C CYS A 190 33.70 -94.06 23.44
N VAL A 191 34.04 -93.20 24.40
CA VAL A 191 35.00 -93.50 25.48
C VAL A 191 34.51 -94.66 26.33
N CYS A 192 33.26 -94.63 26.81
CA CYS A 192 32.68 -95.72 27.61
C CYS A 192 32.66 -97.06 26.87
N LYS A 193 32.35 -97.06 25.57
CA LYS A 193 32.40 -98.28 24.74
C LYS A 193 33.80 -98.87 24.62
N ARG A 194 34.84 -98.03 24.60
CA ARG A 194 36.24 -98.45 24.46
C ARG A 194 36.87 -98.85 25.80
N ALA A 195 36.54 -98.15 26.87
CA ALA A 195 37.02 -98.39 28.22
C ALA A 195 36.31 -99.57 28.92
N LYS A 196 35.83 -100.56 28.14
CA LYS A 196 35.01 -101.72 28.54
C LYS A 196 35.20 -102.05 30.03
N ASP A 197 34.14 -101.82 30.81
CA ASP A 197 34.03 -102.25 32.21
C ASP A 197 34.85 -101.46 33.26
N THR A 198 34.79 -100.14 33.24
CA THR A 198 34.86 -99.37 34.49
C THR A 198 33.48 -99.41 35.12
N GLY A 199 33.28 -100.18 36.21
CA GLY A 199 31.99 -100.42 36.89
C GLY A 199 31.33 -99.20 37.54
N GLU A 200 31.55 -98.01 37.00
CA GLU A 200 30.96 -96.76 37.44
C GLU A 200 29.57 -96.55 36.81
N SER A 201 28.66 -95.94 37.57
CA SER A 201 27.31 -95.64 37.11
C SER A 201 27.35 -94.73 35.87
N PRO A 202 26.48 -94.95 34.86
CA PRO A 202 26.38 -94.07 33.70
C PRO A 202 26.21 -92.61 34.11
N VAL A 203 27.03 -91.71 33.55
CA VAL A 203 26.90 -90.28 33.77
C VAL A 203 25.63 -89.79 33.08
N ALA A 204 24.82 -88.98 33.78
CA ALA A 204 23.57 -88.45 33.25
C ALA A 204 23.80 -87.63 31.97
N PRO A 205 22.91 -87.70 30.96
CA PRO A 205 23.01 -86.95 29.71
C PRO A 205 23.17 -85.42 29.90
N GLU A 206 22.61 -84.89 30.98
CA GLU A 206 22.53 -83.47 31.30
C GLU A 206 23.81 -82.95 31.98
N ASP A 207 24.62 -83.84 32.57
CA ASP A 207 25.84 -83.50 33.28
C ASP A 207 27.04 -83.47 32.32
N THR A 208 27.01 -82.48 31.42
CA THR A 208 28.03 -82.29 30.38
C THR A 208 29.44 -82.10 30.94
N ILE A 209 29.55 -81.54 32.16
CA ILE A 209 30.85 -81.31 32.81
C ILE A 209 31.46 -82.65 33.19
N LYS A 210 30.73 -83.52 33.89
CA LYS A 210 31.24 -84.85 34.23
C LYS A 210 31.53 -85.71 33.00
N GLN A 211 30.75 -85.59 31.93
CA GLN A 211 31.04 -86.26 30.66
C GLN A 211 32.39 -85.80 30.08
N LEU A 212 32.65 -84.49 30.06
CA LEU A 212 33.94 -83.92 29.62
C LEU A 212 35.10 -84.38 30.50
N GLU A 213 34.93 -84.41 31.83
CA GLU A 213 35.95 -84.89 32.77
C GLU A 213 36.34 -86.34 32.46
N LYS A 214 35.35 -87.23 32.23
CA LYS A 214 35.62 -88.63 31.87
C LYS A 214 36.29 -88.79 30.51
N ILE A 215 35.92 -87.97 29.52
CA ILE A 215 36.63 -87.92 28.24
C ILE A 215 38.08 -87.48 28.45
N GLN A 216 38.30 -86.44 29.27
CA GLN A 216 39.62 -85.89 29.55
C GLN A 216 40.51 -86.90 30.27
N THR A 217 40.02 -87.59 31.31
CA THR A 217 40.81 -88.61 32.03
C THR A 217 41.22 -89.73 31.09
N PHE A 218 40.29 -90.21 30.25
CA PHE A 218 40.61 -91.26 29.28
C PHE A 218 41.66 -90.82 28.24
N LEU A 219 41.57 -89.59 27.75
CA LEU A 219 42.59 -89.04 26.85
C LEU A 219 43.95 -88.90 27.54
N ALA A 220 43.97 -88.45 28.80
CA ALA A 220 45.20 -88.34 29.59
C ALA A 220 45.85 -89.71 29.81
N ASP A 221 45.06 -90.74 30.10
CA ASP A 221 45.55 -92.12 30.24
C ASP A 221 46.14 -92.62 28.92
N LEU A 222 45.47 -92.39 27.78
CA LEU A 222 45.99 -92.75 26.46
C LEU A 222 47.30 -92.03 26.14
N ILE A 223 47.42 -90.75 26.49
CA ILE A 223 48.64 -89.97 26.32
C ILE A 223 49.75 -90.55 27.21
N SER A 224 49.47 -90.83 28.48
CA SER A 224 50.44 -91.43 29.41
C SER A 224 50.93 -92.79 28.93
N ILE A 225 50.03 -93.66 28.46
CA ILE A 225 50.39 -94.96 27.87
C ILE A 225 51.27 -94.76 26.64
N TRP A 226 50.91 -93.83 25.75
CA TRP A 226 51.70 -93.53 24.56
C TRP A 226 53.10 -93.01 24.94
N GLU A 227 53.20 -92.10 25.90
CA GLU A 227 54.48 -91.58 26.41
C GLU A 227 55.33 -92.68 27.06
N GLU A 228 54.72 -93.62 27.78
CA GLU A 228 55.41 -94.79 28.35
C GLU A 228 55.94 -95.74 27.28
N VAL A 229 55.14 -96.04 26.26
CA VAL A 229 55.54 -96.89 25.12
C VAL A 229 56.65 -96.23 24.29
N ASN A 230 56.72 -94.90 24.30
CA ASN A 230 57.69 -94.12 23.55
C ASN A 230 58.95 -93.74 24.36
N LYS A 231 59.11 -94.27 25.60
CA LYS A 231 60.36 -94.15 26.36
C LYS A 231 61.43 -95.06 25.74
N PRO A 232 62.65 -94.57 25.44
CA PRO A 232 63.73 -95.40 24.91
C PRO A 232 64.20 -96.41 25.97
N ASP A 233 64.35 -97.67 25.59
CA ASP A 233 64.88 -98.75 26.42
C ASP A 233 66.19 -98.34 27.11
N GLN A 234 66.24 -98.33 28.44
CA GLN A 234 67.51 -98.31 29.16
C GLN A 234 68.12 -99.72 29.08
N PRO A 235 69.33 -99.90 28.53
CA PRO A 235 69.99 -101.20 28.57
C PRO A 235 70.36 -101.54 30.02
N GLY A 236 69.76 -102.63 30.52
CA GLY A 236 70.14 -103.28 31.78
C GLY A 236 71.61 -103.73 31.76
N PRO A 237 72.24 -103.89 32.94
CA PRO A 237 73.68 -103.95 33.08
C PRO A 237 74.24 -105.23 32.45
N THR A 238 75.14 -105.08 31.47
CA THR A 238 76.01 -106.16 31.02
C THR A 238 76.99 -106.49 32.15
N GLY A 239 76.68 -107.55 32.89
CA GLY A 239 77.57 -108.15 33.86
C GLY A 239 78.82 -108.73 33.19
N HIS A 240 79.97 -108.39 33.75
CA HIS A 240 81.25 -108.99 33.48
C HIS A 240 81.27 -110.49 33.86
N ARG A 241 81.67 -111.35 32.92
CA ARG A 241 82.72 -112.35 33.14
C ARG A 241 83.27 -112.87 31.81
#